data_AF-A0A0K1PHU4-F1
#
_entry.id   AF-A0A0K1PHU4-F1
#
_cell.length_a   1.000
_cell.length_b   1.000
_cell.length_c   1.000
_cell.angle_alpha   90.00
_cell.angle_beta   90.00
_cell.angle_gamma   90.00
#
_symmetry.space_group_name_H-M   'P 1'
#
loop_
_entity.id
_entity.type
_entity.pdbx_description
1 polymer ?
#
loop_
_entity_poly.entity_id
_entity_poly.type
_entity_poly.pdbx_seq_one_letter_code
_entity_poly.pdbx_strand_id
1 'polypeptide(L)'
;MKSTTLRSVLIGLALSAAAHASALTQPGETAPIPDGFNLLDFLVGEGEPFAGASKAEKLLDLQSRVATTPQRFNPNCSLTFKVIGRGAGQHNSFGWYNITGSRPEPGDLHEFLSCDDGVGTLKTLDIAADPAYRGGEIGFFMATTQKRNADGTPGSGLMTGNCVKFDPTGPRDSTLGFLYFSEPQWNDDNKGANSFIHLLILDSGVYDQAFYFGWEDLHSGGDNDFEDILTRVEGITCSGGGADCDTGLPGVCGAGTMQCRNGRLACAPQVKAKAVELCNGLDDDCDGVIDNDAICPDGQICHRGACVAKCFPGEFGCFGGTVCDDGVCVEPACAGVRCTDGAICVDGECKAPCDGVTCPMGHVCRVGACVDPCQGVECDAGQVCDAGVCKDACGCAPCPDGTVCAADGRCAAVDCAGVECASGFVCRGGECIDACAGAVCPGGEACVAGACVPMSGTGGSGGSTGTGGSGQGGTGGSSGSGAGGSGGGGPGAGGSGSAADGAKDSSSCGCSAGESGAGLGLLALALLRRRPAVARVRR
;
A
#
# COMPACT_ATOMS: atom_id res chain seq x y z
N MET A 1 -24.93 58.75 -33.00
CA MET A 1 -23.88 57.77 -33.37
C MET A 1 -23.63 56.87 -32.18
N LYS A 2 -23.30 55.59 -32.41
CA LYS A 2 -23.22 54.56 -31.35
C LYS A 2 -21.96 54.74 -30.50
N SER A 3 -22.06 54.53 -29.19
CA SER A 3 -20.92 54.20 -28.33
C SER A 3 -21.24 52.87 -27.65
N THR A 4 -20.43 51.85 -27.95
CA THR A 4 -20.67 50.47 -27.52
C THR A 4 -19.71 50.14 -26.38
N THR A 5 -20.22 50.01 -25.16
CA THR A 5 -19.38 49.61 -24.02
C THR A 5 -19.19 48.09 -24.03
N LEU A 6 -18.05 47.62 -24.54
CA LEU A 6 -17.64 46.22 -24.39
C LEU A 6 -17.38 45.93 -22.90
N ARG A 7 -18.13 44.97 -22.33
CA ARG A 7 -17.71 44.29 -21.10
C ARG A 7 -16.81 43.12 -21.50
N SER A 8 -15.51 43.26 -21.26
CA SER A 8 -14.57 42.14 -21.35
C SER A 8 -14.87 41.15 -20.25
N VAL A 9 -15.27 39.93 -20.61
CA VAL A 9 -15.34 38.80 -19.67
C VAL A 9 -13.92 38.26 -19.54
N LEU A 10 -13.28 38.46 -18.39
CA LEU A 10 -12.08 37.69 -18.04
C LEU A 10 -12.53 36.27 -17.67
N ILE A 11 -12.30 35.33 -18.58
CA ILE A 11 -12.28 33.90 -18.23
C ILE A 11 -10.96 33.68 -17.51
N GLY A 12 -11.01 33.56 -16.18
CA GLY A 12 -9.85 33.16 -15.39
C GLY A 12 -9.58 31.68 -15.62
N LEU A 13 -8.56 31.36 -16.42
CA LEU A 13 -7.98 30.02 -16.40
C LEU A 13 -7.32 29.84 -15.02
N ALA A 14 -7.99 29.09 -14.14
CA ALA A 14 -7.37 28.59 -12.92
C ALA A 14 -6.38 27.49 -13.30
N LEU A 15 -5.18 27.89 -13.69
CA LEU A 15 -4.07 26.96 -13.88
C LEU A 15 -3.68 26.47 -12.48
N SER A 16 -4.01 25.21 -12.17
CA SER A 16 -3.57 24.53 -10.96
C SER A 16 -2.05 24.35 -11.01
N ALA A 17 -1.34 25.36 -10.51
CA ALA A 17 0.09 25.28 -10.29
C ALA A 17 0.36 24.30 -9.16
N ALA A 18 0.49 23.01 -9.51
CA ALA A 18 1.12 22.03 -8.64
C ALA A 18 2.50 22.59 -8.27
N ALA A 19 2.72 22.81 -6.97
CA ALA A 19 3.99 23.32 -6.49
C ALA A 19 5.03 22.21 -6.62
N HIS A 20 5.74 22.17 -7.75
CA HIS A 20 6.89 21.30 -7.92
C HIS A 20 7.88 21.56 -6.79
N ALA A 21 8.36 20.49 -6.16
CA ALA A 21 9.46 20.58 -5.23
C ALA A 21 10.67 21.21 -5.94
N SER A 22 11.36 22.14 -5.27
CA SER A 22 12.61 22.67 -5.79
C SER A 22 13.61 21.52 -5.88
N ALA A 23 14.19 21.32 -7.06
CA ALA A 23 15.21 20.29 -7.26
C ALA A 23 16.39 20.49 -6.31
N LEU A 24 16.98 19.39 -5.86
CA LEU A 24 18.10 19.38 -4.94
C LEU A 24 19.36 19.97 -5.60
N THR A 25 20.26 20.54 -4.81
CA THR A 25 21.56 21.07 -5.25
C THR A 25 22.63 20.70 -4.24
N GLN A 26 23.86 20.43 -4.66
CA GLN A 26 24.98 20.30 -3.72
C GLN A 26 25.25 21.61 -2.95
N PRO A 27 25.87 21.55 -1.75
CA PRO A 27 26.20 22.76 -1.00
C PRO A 27 27.19 23.67 -1.74
N GLY A 28 26.79 24.93 -1.91
CA GLY A 28 27.62 25.93 -2.61
C GLY A 28 27.48 25.91 -4.14
N GLU A 29 26.68 24.99 -4.69
CA GLU A 29 26.40 24.88 -6.12
C GLU A 29 25.02 25.45 -6.47
N THR A 30 24.81 25.73 -7.76
CA THR A 30 23.51 26.18 -8.30
C THR A 30 22.95 25.24 -9.37
N ALA A 31 23.66 24.15 -9.67
CA ALA A 31 23.20 23.11 -10.59
C ALA A 31 22.29 22.14 -9.83
N PRO A 32 21.12 21.77 -10.38
CA PRO A 32 20.28 20.73 -9.81
C PRO A 32 20.93 19.35 -9.96
N ILE A 33 20.82 18.50 -8.94
CA ILE A 33 21.28 17.10 -8.95
C ILE A 33 20.11 16.12 -9.15
N PRO A 34 20.33 14.98 -9.85
CA PRO A 34 21.56 14.63 -10.58
C PRO A 34 21.77 15.56 -11.77
N ASP A 35 23.00 16.01 -12.02
CA ASP A 35 23.28 17.02 -13.06
C ASP A 35 23.65 16.41 -14.44
N GLY A 36 23.94 15.11 -14.44
CA GLY A 36 24.23 14.28 -15.60
C GLY A 36 23.03 13.47 -16.12
N PHE A 37 23.30 12.59 -17.09
CA PHE A 37 22.30 11.73 -17.72
C PHE A 37 22.41 10.24 -17.37
N ASN A 38 23.44 9.85 -16.62
CA ASN A 38 23.83 8.45 -16.49
C ASN A 38 22.83 7.67 -15.58
N LEU A 39 22.54 8.16 -14.37
CA LEU A 39 21.44 7.68 -13.54
C LEU A 39 20.09 7.64 -14.29
N LEU A 40 19.77 8.67 -15.08
CA LEU A 40 18.55 8.67 -15.90
C LEU A 40 18.55 7.52 -16.93
N ASP A 41 19.68 7.23 -17.58
CA ASP A 41 19.78 6.12 -18.54
C ASP A 41 19.65 4.76 -17.85
N PHE A 42 20.20 4.57 -16.65
CA PHE A 42 20.00 3.36 -15.85
C PHE A 42 18.52 3.14 -15.49
N LEU A 43 17.86 4.18 -14.99
CA LEU A 43 16.45 4.13 -14.57
C LEU A 43 15.51 3.89 -15.76
N VAL A 44 15.73 4.57 -16.89
CA VAL A 44 15.02 4.30 -18.15
C VAL A 44 15.27 2.86 -18.64
N GLY A 45 16.47 2.32 -18.40
CA GLY A 45 16.82 0.91 -18.69
C GLY A 45 16.04 -0.10 -17.84
N GLU A 46 15.72 0.24 -16.59
CA GLU A 46 14.86 -0.56 -15.70
C GLU A 46 13.35 -0.41 -16.01
N GLY A 47 13.01 0.50 -16.92
CA GLY A 47 11.64 0.75 -17.40
C GLY A 47 10.96 1.98 -16.80
N GLU A 48 11.65 2.78 -15.98
CA GLU A 48 11.03 3.87 -15.22
C GLU A 48 10.31 4.90 -16.11
N PRO A 49 9.04 5.21 -15.83
CA PRO A 49 8.32 6.25 -16.53
C PRO A 49 8.87 7.61 -16.10
N PHE A 50 9.25 8.44 -17.06
CA PHE A 50 9.61 9.84 -16.85
C PHE A 50 8.81 10.74 -17.78
N ALA A 51 8.32 11.86 -17.26
CA ALA A 51 7.60 12.86 -18.03
C ALA A 51 8.51 13.54 -19.08
N GLY A 52 7.93 13.96 -20.20
CA GLY A 52 8.64 14.66 -21.28
C GLY A 52 9.05 13.78 -22.47
N ALA A 53 9.22 14.43 -23.62
CA ALA A 53 9.52 13.76 -24.89
C ALA A 53 11.03 13.66 -25.16
N SER A 54 11.80 14.60 -24.65
CA SER A 54 13.26 14.69 -24.77
C SER A 54 13.97 14.24 -23.50
N LYS A 55 15.26 13.90 -23.63
CA LYS A 55 16.08 13.48 -22.50
C LYS A 55 16.25 14.57 -21.43
N ALA A 56 16.27 15.84 -21.84
CA ALA A 56 16.37 16.98 -20.93
C ALA A 56 15.10 17.20 -20.10
N GLU A 57 13.90 17.02 -20.70
CA GLU A 57 12.64 17.09 -19.95
C GLU A 57 12.53 15.94 -18.95
N LYS A 58 12.97 14.73 -19.33
CA LYS A 58 13.03 13.57 -18.42
C LYS A 58 14.03 13.73 -17.27
N LEU A 59 15.15 14.42 -17.50
CA LEU A 59 16.09 14.77 -16.44
C LEU A 59 15.45 15.76 -15.45
N LEU A 60 14.69 16.75 -15.94
CA LEU A 60 13.95 17.67 -15.07
C LEU A 60 12.86 16.95 -14.25
N ASP A 61 12.18 15.95 -14.82
CA ASP A 61 11.25 15.09 -14.08
C ASP A 61 11.96 14.29 -12.98
N LEU A 62 13.09 13.63 -13.29
CA LEU A 62 13.94 12.93 -12.32
C LEU A 62 14.40 13.86 -11.18
N GLN A 63 14.95 15.04 -11.51
CA GLN A 63 15.38 16.07 -10.56
C GLN A 63 14.25 16.57 -9.65
N SER A 64 12.99 16.43 -10.06
CA SER A 64 11.81 16.79 -9.25
C SER A 64 11.30 15.65 -8.34
N ARG A 65 11.76 14.40 -8.57
CA ARG A 65 11.33 13.20 -7.84
C ARG A 65 12.35 12.71 -6.81
N VAL A 66 13.64 12.92 -7.04
CA VAL A 66 14.70 12.49 -6.11
C VAL A 66 14.63 13.20 -4.75
N ALA A 67 14.92 12.46 -3.68
CA ALA A 67 14.88 12.94 -2.29
C ALA A 67 16.10 12.44 -1.49
N THR A 68 16.34 13.03 -0.31
CA THR A 68 17.36 12.60 0.67
C THR A 68 16.73 11.93 1.90
N THR A 69 15.54 11.36 1.72
CA THR A 69 14.71 10.72 2.75
C THR A 69 14.11 9.40 2.20
N PRO A 70 13.58 8.48 3.05
CA PRO A 70 13.71 8.54 4.49
C PRO A 70 15.16 8.18 4.81
N GLN A 71 15.57 8.55 6.00
CA GLN A 71 16.94 8.31 6.46
C GLN A 71 17.01 7.00 7.27
N ARG A 72 15.83 6.45 7.55
CA ARG A 72 15.55 5.32 8.42
C ARG A 72 14.44 4.47 7.82
N PHE A 73 14.53 3.17 8.01
CA PHE A 73 13.72 2.19 7.32
C PHE A 73 13.29 1.10 8.30
N ASN A 74 12.11 0.53 8.09
CA ASN A 74 11.59 -0.56 8.91
C ASN A 74 11.95 -1.91 8.26
N PRO A 75 12.81 -2.75 8.88
CA PRO A 75 13.39 -3.92 8.22
C PRO A 75 12.64 -5.23 8.51
N ASN A 76 11.35 -5.13 8.84
CA ASN A 76 10.55 -6.29 9.24
C ASN A 76 10.15 -7.18 8.04
N CYS A 77 10.33 -6.70 6.81
CA CYS A 77 10.33 -7.49 5.59
C CYS A 77 11.74 -7.96 5.21
N SER A 78 11.83 -9.10 4.52
CA SER A 78 12.98 -9.42 3.68
C SER A 78 13.11 -8.39 2.55
N LEU A 79 14.19 -7.62 2.54
CA LEU A 79 14.47 -6.62 1.52
C LEU A 79 15.19 -7.26 0.33
N THR A 80 14.78 -6.98 -0.90
CA THR A 80 15.48 -7.52 -2.09
C THR A 80 16.21 -6.41 -2.83
N PHE A 81 17.54 -6.49 -2.88
CA PHE A 81 18.40 -5.54 -3.57
C PHE A 81 18.90 -6.09 -4.90
N LYS A 82 18.76 -5.29 -5.96
CA LYS A 82 19.36 -5.50 -7.28
C LYS A 82 20.38 -4.41 -7.55
N VAL A 83 21.63 -4.77 -7.86
CA VAL A 83 22.66 -3.83 -8.31
C VAL A 83 22.37 -3.43 -9.76
N ILE A 84 22.04 -2.17 -10.00
CA ILE A 84 21.70 -1.61 -11.32
C ILE A 84 22.94 -0.97 -11.97
N GLY A 85 23.72 -0.23 -11.20
CA GLY A 85 24.88 0.52 -11.66
C GLY A 85 26.04 0.49 -10.66
N ARG A 86 27.26 0.58 -11.17
CA ARG A 86 28.48 0.89 -10.42
C ARG A 86 29.37 1.80 -11.27
N GLY A 87 29.44 3.07 -10.89
CA GLY A 87 30.18 4.15 -11.54
C GLY A 87 31.69 4.12 -11.30
N ALA A 88 32.38 5.12 -11.86
CA ALA A 88 33.78 5.55 -11.66
C ALA A 88 34.94 4.51 -11.69
N GLY A 89 34.67 3.20 -11.78
CA GLY A 89 35.68 2.16 -11.53
C GLY A 89 36.11 2.07 -10.07
N GLN A 90 35.30 2.61 -9.14
CA GLN A 90 35.40 2.40 -7.71
C GLN A 90 34.36 1.36 -7.29
N HIS A 91 34.81 0.29 -6.63
CA HIS A 91 33.93 -0.77 -6.16
C HIS A 91 33.66 -0.56 -4.66
N ASN A 92 32.64 0.26 -4.40
CA ASN A 92 32.19 0.59 -3.05
C ASN A 92 31.45 -0.58 -2.38
N SER A 93 31.57 -0.67 -1.05
CA SER A 93 30.81 -1.62 -0.23
C SER A 93 29.54 -0.94 0.27
N PHE A 94 28.43 -1.69 0.32
CA PHE A 94 27.14 -1.21 0.83
C PHE A 94 26.56 -2.17 1.86
N GLY A 95 25.88 -1.64 2.86
CA GLY A 95 25.32 -2.42 3.95
C GLY A 95 24.34 -1.65 4.82
N TRP A 96 24.01 -2.22 5.98
CA TRP A 96 23.03 -1.68 6.91
C TRP A 96 23.62 -1.50 8.33
N TYR A 97 22.91 -0.73 9.15
CA TYR A 97 23.23 -0.52 10.57
C TYR A 97 21.96 -0.29 11.39
N ASN A 98 22.00 -0.61 12.69
CA ASN A 98 20.89 -0.39 13.62
C ASN A 98 20.77 1.12 13.99
N ILE A 99 19.58 1.71 13.96
CA ILE A 99 19.39 3.09 14.44
C ILE A 99 19.47 3.14 15.97
N THR A 100 20.50 3.82 16.48
CA THR A 100 20.74 4.00 17.92
C THR A 100 20.53 5.44 18.41
N GLY A 101 20.34 6.39 17.49
CA GLY A 101 20.35 7.83 17.79
C GLY A 101 21.75 8.44 17.97
N SER A 102 22.81 7.64 17.79
CA SER A 102 24.20 8.08 17.72
C SER A 102 24.86 7.63 16.42
N ARG A 103 25.97 8.28 16.05
CA ARG A 103 26.79 7.87 14.89
C ARG A 103 27.18 6.39 15.00
N PRO A 104 26.97 5.57 13.94
CA PRO A 104 27.46 4.20 13.91
C PRO A 104 28.99 4.16 13.93
N GLU A 105 29.57 3.36 14.81
CA GLU A 105 30.99 3.02 14.76
C GLU A 105 31.21 1.89 13.73
N PRO A 106 32.43 1.70 13.18
CA PRO A 106 32.70 0.65 12.20
C PRO A 106 32.21 -0.74 12.60
N GLY A 107 32.31 -1.10 13.89
CA GLY A 107 31.85 -2.39 14.42
C GLY A 107 30.32 -2.58 14.49
N ASP A 108 29.53 -1.52 14.31
CA ASP A 108 28.06 -1.57 14.19
C ASP A 108 27.59 -1.65 12.72
N LEU A 109 28.52 -1.76 11.76
CA LEU A 109 28.23 -1.84 10.32
C LEU A 109 28.18 -3.28 9.83
N HIS A 110 27.18 -3.59 9.02
CA HIS A 110 26.97 -4.92 8.46
C HIS A 110 26.99 -4.84 6.93
N GLU A 111 28.11 -5.23 6.30
CA GLU A 111 28.24 -5.34 4.83
C GLU A 111 27.22 -6.35 4.29
N PHE A 112 26.63 -6.01 3.14
CA PHE A 112 25.68 -6.85 2.43
C PHE A 112 25.98 -6.98 0.93
N LEU A 113 26.36 -5.87 0.29
CA LEU A 113 26.88 -5.82 -1.07
C LEU A 113 28.36 -5.45 -1.01
N SER A 114 29.20 -6.46 -1.22
CA SER A 114 30.65 -6.32 -1.30
C SER A 114 31.07 -5.62 -2.60
N CYS A 115 32.32 -5.18 -2.64
CA CYS A 115 32.90 -4.58 -3.84
C CYS A 115 32.91 -5.52 -5.06
N ASP A 116 32.93 -6.84 -4.83
CA ASP A 116 32.94 -7.87 -5.87
C ASP A 116 31.51 -8.20 -6.40
N ASP A 117 30.43 -7.69 -5.77
CA ASP A 117 29.05 -7.84 -6.23
C ASP A 117 28.73 -6.88 -7.39
N GLY A 118 28.91 -7.37 -8.63
CA GLY A 118 28.75 -6.60 -9.86
C GLY A 118 27.30 -6.29 -10.28
N VAL A 119 27.16 -5.49 -11.34
CA VAL A 119 25.85 -5.13 -11.93
C VAL A 119 25.05 -6.38 -12.33
N GLY A 120 23.76 -6.37 -12.01
CA GLY A 120 22.86 -7.51 -12.17
C GLY A 120 22.82 -8.47 -10.98
N THR A 121 23.66 -8.29 -9.96
CA THR A 121 23.59 -9.06 -8.72
C THR A 121 22.26 -8.78 -8.02
N LEU A 122 21.55 -9.85 -7.64
CA LEU A 122 20.31 -9.82 -6.86
C LEU A 122 20.57 -10.56 -5.54
N LYS A 123 20.29 -9.91 -4.40
CA LYS A 123 20.37 -10.53 -3.08
C LYS A 123 19.16 -10.14 -2.23
N THR A 124 18.74 -11.05 -1.37
CA THR A 124 17.72 -10.80 -0.35
C THR A 124 18.39 -10.64 1.02
N LEU A 125 17.93 -9.68 1.80
CA LEU A 125 18.41 -9.31 3.13
C LEU A 125 17.26 -9.45 4.13
N ASP A 126 17.30 -10.52 4.92
CA ASP A 126 16.40 -10.73 6.06
C ASP A 126 17.09 -10.26 7.34
N ILE A 127 16.86 -9.00 7.70
CA ILE A 127 17.45 -8.38 8.89
C ILE A 127 16.74 -8.85 10.15
N ALA A 128 15.44 -9.15 10.08
CA ALA A 128 14.68 -9.69 11.20
C ALA A 128 15.24 -11.04 11.68
N ALA A 129 15.82 -11.83 10.77
CA ALA A 129 16.55 -13.06 11.06
C ALA A 129 18.06 -12.87 11.38
N ASP A 130 18.63 -11.67 11.21
CA ASP A 130 20.06 -11.43 11.44
C ASP A 130 20.38 -11.32 12.95
N PRO A 131 21.30 -12.12 13.50
CA PRO A 131 21.68 -12.06 14.91
C PRO A 131 22.25 -10.71 15.40
N ALA A 132 22.65 -9.82 14.50
CA ALA A 132 23.14 -8.48 14.81
C ALA A 132 22.03 -7.41 14.87
N TYR A 133 20.80 -7.74 14.43
CA TYR A 133 19.66 -6.83 14.53
C TYR A 133 19.21 -6.69 15.99
N ARG A 134 19.06 -5.44 16.44
CA ARG A 134 18.73 -5.09 17.84
C ARG A 134 17.26 -4.72 18.02
N GLY A 135 16.45 -4.83 16.96
CA GLY A 135 15.06 -4.38 16.91
C GLY A 135 14.93 -2.88 16.62
N GLY A 136 13.93 -2.52 15.81
CA GLY A 136 13.60 -1.12 15.50
C GLY A 136 14.02 -0.70 14.09
N GLU A 137 14.22 0.61 13.89
CA GLU A 137 14.63 1.15 12.60
C GLU A 137 16.08 0.79 12.25
N ILE A 138 16.39 0.69 10.97
CA ILE A 138 17.76 0.63 10.43
C ILE A 138 18.06 1.85 9.54
N GLY A 139 19.33 2.07 9.26
CA GLY A 139 19.80 2.87 8.14
C GLY A 139 20.70 2.06 7.21
N PHE A 140 21.04 2.64 6.06
CA PHE A 140 21.98 2.07 5.09
C PHE A 140 23.24 2.91 5.00
N PHE A 141 24.37 2.27 4.66
CA PHE A 141 25.65 2.95 4.50
C PHE A 141 26.35 2.54 3.21
N MET A 142 27.20 3.43 2.71
CA MET A 142 28.24 3.15 1.74
C MET A 142 29.62 3.38 2.36
N ALA A 143 30.53 2.43 2.16
CA ALA A 143 31.95 2.53 2.43
C ALA A 143 32.70 2.67 1.11
N THR A 144 33.65 3.60 1.02
CA THR A 144 34.29 3.99 -0.26
C THR A 144 35.74 3.55 -0.38
N THR A 145 36.30 3.57 -1.60
CA THR A 145 37.69 3.18 -1.84
C THR A 145 38.70 4.32 -1.59
N GLN A 146 38.22 5.54 -1.37
CA GLN A 146 39.06 6.73 -1.16
C GLN A 146 39.77 6.68 0.20
N LYS A 147 41.11 6.79 0.19
CA LYS A 147 41.91 6.73 1.42
C LYS A 147 41.69 7.95 2.31
N ARG A 148 41.98 7.77 3.60
CA ARG A 148 41.90 8.81 4.64
C ARG A 148 43.24 8.96 5.34
N ASN A 149 43.61 10.21 5.64
CA ASN A 149 44.71 10.54 6.54
C ASN A 149 44.27 10.33 8.00
N ALA A 150 45.23 10.32 8.93
CA ALA A 150 44.96 10.14 10.36
C ALA A 150 44.11 11.27 10.99
N ASP A 151 44.07 12.45 10.36
CA ASP A 151 43.20 13.58 10.74
C ASP A 151 41.80 13.51 10.11
N GLY A 152 41.51 12.46 9.34
CA GLY A 152 40.24 12.22 8.66
C GLY A 152 40.08 12.91 7.30
N THR A 153 41.06 13.69 6.85
CA THR A 153 41.06 14.32 5.52
C THR A 153 41.35 13.30 4.40
N PRO A 154 41.06 13.60 3.12
CA PRO A 154 41.40 12.72 2.00
C PRO A 154 42.90 12.41 1.92
N GLY A 155 43.22 11.11 1.97
CA GLY A 155 44.56 10.58 1.74
C GLY A 155 44.90 10.51 0.25
N SER A 156 46.18 10.28 -0.05
CA SER A 156 46.65 10.18 -1.43
C SER A 156 46.23 8.86 -2.10
N GLY A 157 45.27 8.98 -3.03
CA GLY A 157 44.82 7.89 -3.91
C GLY A 157 43.84 6.91 -3.26
N LEU A 158 43.50 5.87 -4.01
CA LEU A 158 42.50 4.86 -3.65
C LEU A 158 43.13 3.65 -2.94
N MET A 159 42.28 2.81 -2.35
CA MET A 159 42.63 1.46 -1.90
C MET A 159 43.21 0.61 -3.03
N THR A 160 44.03 -0.38 -2.66
CA THR A 160 44.66 -1.28 -3.63
C THR A 160 43.60 -2.09 -4.37
N GLY A 161 43.53 -1.91 -5.69
CA GLY A 161 42.57 -2.60 -6.56
C GLY A 161 41.18 -1.95 -6.64
N ASN A 162 41.02 -0.72 -6.14
CA ASN A 162 39.75 0.04 -6.18
C ASN A 162 38.54 -0.74 -5.66
N CYS A 163 38.73 -1.58 -4.64
CA CYS A 163 37.71 -2.50 -4.13
C CYS A 163 37.74 -2.44 -2.61
N VAL A 164 36.65 -2.03 -1.96
CA VAL A 164 36.58 -1.97 -0.50
C VAL A 164 36.71 -3.37 0.07
N LYS A 165 37.75 -3.62 0.86
CA LYS A 165 37.95 -4.88 1.58
C LYS A 165 37.43 -4.71 3.00
N PHE A 166 36.10 -4.80 3.11
CA PHE A 166 35.35 -4.53 4.32
C PHE A 166 35.86 -5.37 5.49
N ASP A 167 36.51 -4.68 6.42
CA ASP A 167 36.89 -5.19 7.73
C ASP A 167 36.68 -4.04 8.72
N PRO A 168 35.63 -4.11 9.57
CA PRO A 168 35.30 -3.05 10.52
C PRO A 168 36.27 -2.98 11.70
N THR A 169 37.16 -3.96 11.86
CA THR A 169 38.19 -4.00 12.90
C THR A 169 39.55 -3.51 12.40
N GLY A 170 39.74 -3.45 11.08
CA GLY A 170 40.99 -3.08 10.43
C GLY A 170 41.20 -1.57 10.22
N PRO A 171 42.38 -1.16 9.71
CA PRO A 171 42.69 0.25 9.48
C PRO A 171 41.82 0.82 8.36
N ARG A 172 41.00 1.85 8.67
CA ARG A 172 40.01 2.43 7.75
C ARG A 172 40.60 2.82 6.38
N ASP A 173 41.84 3.31 6.31
CA ASP A 173 42.55 3.67 5.07
C ASP A 173 42.87 2.48 4.14
N SER A 174 42.67 1.25 4.64
CA SER A 174 42.84 0.00 3.90
C SER A 174 41.57 -0.86 3.82
N THR A 175 40.55 -0.61 4.66
CA THR A 175 39.37 -1.50 4.80
C THR A 175 38.00 -0.83 4.58
N LEU A 176 37.85 0.48 4.81
CA LEU A 176 36.53 1.16 4.78
C LEU A 176 36.49 2.54 4.10
N GLY A 177 37.63 3.21 3.94
CA GLY A 177 37.72 4.52 3.29
C GLY A 177 36.87 5.56 4.00
N PHE A 178 36.13 6.38 3.24
CA PHE A 178 35.07 7.23 3.78
C PHE A 178 33.75 6.47 3.95
N LEU A 179 32.97 6.90 4.94
CA LEU A 179 31.66 6.33 5.27
C LEU A 179 30.56 7.38 5.11
N TYR A 180 29.53 7.01 4.35
CA TYR A 180 28.33 7.77 4.09
C TYR A 180 27.11 6.97 4.50
N PHE A 181 26.09 7.64 5.01
CA PHE A 181 24.95 7.04 5.67
C PHE A 181 23.64 7.63 5.15
N SER A 182 22.55 6.86 5.22
CA SER A 182 21.20 7.35 4.96
C SER A 182 20.80 8.46 5.94
N GLU A 183 21.36 8.48 7.16
CA GLU A 183 21.35 9.62 8.07
C GLU A 183 22.57 10.54 7.82
N PRO A 184 22.45 11.62 7.01
CA PRO A 184 23.59 12.40 6.54
C PRO A 184 24.31 13.17 7.65
N GLN A 185 23.69 13.36 8.82
CA GLN A 185 24.37 13.89 10.00
C GLN A 185 25.50 12.97 10.52
N TRP A 186 25.56 11.72 10.06
CA TRP A 186 26.62 10.77 10.41
C TRP A 186 27.69 10.61 9.34
N ASN A 187 27.59 11.29 8.19
CA ASN A 187 28.62 11.25 7.14
C ASN A 187 29.98 11.71 7.67
N ASP A 188 31.08 11.17 7.12
CA ASP A 188 32.44 11.63 7.45
C ASP A 188 32.72 13.09 7.06
N ASP A 189 31.96 13.64 6.11
CA ASP A 189 32.13 15.01 5.64
C ASP A 189 31.25 16.03 6.39
N ASN A 190 30.44 15.59 7.38
CA ASN A 190 29.39 16.41 7.98
C ASN A 190 29.88 17.77 8.50
N LYS A 191 29.58 18.82 7.74
CA LYS A 191 29.89 20.24 7.99
C LYS A 191 28.60 21.07 8.12
N GLY A 192 27.51 20.45 8.59
CA GLY A 192 26.20 21.07 8.74
C GLY A 192 25.57 21.41 7.39
N ALA A 193 25.29 22.69 7.12
CA ALA A 193 24.72 23.14 5.85
C ALA A 193 25.67 22.98 4.64
N ASN A 194 26.94 22.62 4.88
CA ASN A 194 27.96 22.40 3.84
C ASN A 194 28.33 20.91 3.65
N SER A 195 27.52 19.98 4.19
CA SER A 195 27.70 18.53 3.98
C SER A 195 27.13 18.12 2.62
N PHE A 196 27.89 17.37 1.83
CA PHE A 196 27.44 16.93 0.50
C PHE A 196 26.29 15.93 0.59
N ILE A 197 25.45 15.92 -0.45
CA ILE A 197 24.42 14.92 -0.66
C ILE A 197 25.10 13.70 -1.31
N HIS A 198 25.14 12.59 -0.56
CA HIS A 198 25.79 11.34 -0.95
C HIS A 198 24.80 10.22 -1.33
N LEU A 199 23.50 10.44 -1.11
CA LEU A 199 22.43 9.48 -1.39
C LEU A 199 21.21 10.23 -1.95
N LEU A 200 20.81 9.85 -3.16
CA LEU A 200 19.50 10.15 -3.72
C LEU A 200 18.62 8.91 -3.66
N ILE A 201 17.40 9.10 -3.16
CA ILE A 201 16.35 8.09 -3.08
C ILE A 201 15.27 8.47 -4.08
N LEU A 202 14.91 7.53 -4.95
CA LEU A 202 13.86 7.67 -5.94
C LEU A 202 12.80 6.59 -5.74
N ASP A 203 11.53 6.97 -5.78
CA ASP A 203 10.38 6.07 -5.79
C ASP A 203 10.19 5.46 -7.19
N SER A 204 10.01 4.14 -7.26
CA SER A 204 9.80 3.43 -8.52
C SER A 204 8.37 3.62 -9.03
N GLY A 205 8.25 3.94 -10.32
CA GLY A 205 6.96 3.91 -11.04
C GLY A 205 6.68 2.57 -11.73
N VAL A 206 7.43 1.51 -11.42
CA VAL A 206 7.43 0.22 -12.14
C VAL A 206 7.37 -0.98 -11.20
N TYR A 207 8.04 -0.91 -10.06
CA TYR A 207 8.13 -1.99 -9.07
C TYR A 207 7.49 -1.52 -7.77
N ASP A 208 6.47 -2.24 -7.32
CA ASP A 208 5.72 -1.89 -6.11
C ASP A 208 6.62 -1.93 -4.87
N GLN A 209 6.40 -0.99 -3.94
CA GLN A 209 7.21 -0.82 -2.72
C GLN A 209 8.74 -0.78 -2.96
N ALA A 210 9.18 -0.28 -4.12
CA ALA A 210 10.58 -0.26 -4.51
C ALA A 210 11.16 1.15 -4.60
N PHE A 211 12.37 1.31 -4.06
CA PHE A 211 13.18 2.52 -4.19
C PHE A 211 14.45 2.25 -4.99
N TYR A 212 14.96 3.28 -5.65
CA TYR A 212 16.35 3.29 -6.09
C TYR A 212 17.19 4.13 -5.13
N PHE A 213 18.31 3.57 -4.68
CA PHE A 213 19.34 4.28 -3.95
C PHE A 213 20.50 4.54 -4.91
N GLY A 214 20.61 5.77 -5.40
CA GLY A 214 21.77 6.26 -6.13
C GLY A 214 22.74 6.91 -5.15
N TRP A 215 23.95 6.35 -5.03
CA TRP A 215 24.99 6.87 -4.14
C TRP A 215 26.11 7.56 -4.92
N GLU A 216 26.80 8.47 -4.23
CA GLU A 216 27.91 9.28 -4.75
C GLU A 216 29.08 9.24 -3.75
N ASP A 217 30.28 8.88 -4.20
CA ASP A 217 31.38 8.42 -3.33
C ASP A 217 32.43 9.49 -2.96
N LEU A 218 32.27 10.72 -3.47
CA LEU A 218 33.33 11.73 -3.46
C LEU A 218 33.25 12.76 -2.32
N HIS A 219 34.23 12.72 -1.41
CA HIS A 219 34.34 13.57 -0.20
C HIS A 219 34.41 15.09 -0.42
N SER A 220 34.52 15.57 -1.66
CA SER A 220 34.70 17.00 -1.97
C SER A 220 33.90 17.47 -3.18
N GLY A 221 32.71 16.90 -3.38
CA GLY A 221 31.91 17.07 -4.60
C GLY A 221 32.41 16.15 -5.71
N GLY A 222 31.48 15.50 -6.40
CA GLY A 222 31.76 14.54 -7.45
C GLY A 222 31.25 14.95 -8.82
N ASP A 223 31.07 13.98 -9.72
CA ASP A 223 30.39 14.15 -11.01
C ASP A 223 28.87 14.27 -10.89
N ASN A 224 28.31 14.19 -9.68
CA ASN A 224 26.91 14.50 -9.35
C ASN A 224 25.88 13.67 -10.13
N ASP A 225 26.27 12.50 -10.62
CA ASP A 225 25.42 11.61 -11.42
C ASP A 225 24.78 10.47 -10.60
N PHE A 226 25.35 10.10 -9.46
CA PHE A 226 24.79 9.20 -8.43
C PHE A 226 24.63 7.71 -8.86
N GLU A 227 25.57 7.19 -9.66
CA GLU A 227 25.62 5.77 -10.02
C GLU A 227 26.79 4.96 -9.44
N ASP A 228 27.67 5.54 -8.62
CA ASP A 228 28.84 4.86 -8.02
C ASP A 228 28.47 3.54 -7.36
N ILE A 229 27.33 3.54 -6.67
CA ILE A 229 26.51 2.36 -6.54
C ILE A 229 25.04 2.76 -6.66
N LEU A 230 24.39 2.27 -7.72
CA LEU A 230 22.94 2.38 -7.91
C LEU A 230 22.31 1.02 -7.63
N THR A 231 21.45 0.94 -6.61
CA THR A 231 20.67 -0.25 -6.31
C THR A 231 19.18 0.04 -6.42
N ARG A 232 18.40 -0.94 -6.90
CA ARG A 232 16.97 -1.02 -6.63
C ARG A 232 16.77 -1.86 -5.38
N VAL A 233 15.90 -1.44 -4.47
CA VAL A 233 15.52 -2.19 -3.28
C VAL A 233 14.00 -2.30 -3.19
N GLU A 234 13.51 -3.52 -3.07
CA GLU A 234 12.09 -3.87 -2.92
C GLU A 234 11.79 -4.27 -1.47
N GLY A 235 10.55 -3.98 -1.02
CA GLY A 235 10.04 -4.38 0.29
C GLY A 235 10.39 -3.41 1.43
N ILE A 236 10.79 -2.18 1.12
CA ILE A 236 11.06 -1.14 2.13
C ILE A 236 9.77 -0.41 2.49
N THR A 237 9.51 -0.25 3.79
CA THR A 237 8.51 0.70 4.29
C THR A 237 9.07 1.73 5.27
N CYS A 238 8.54 2.95 5.18
CA CYS A 238 8.84 4.06 6.08
C CYS A 238 8.18 3.79 7.45
N SER A 239 8.86 4.18 8.53
CA SER A 239 8.28 4.20 9.88
C SER A 239 7.02 5.07 9.93
N GLY A 240 5.88 4.48 10.31
CA GLY A 240 4.56 5.12 10.27
C GLY A 240 3.78 4.92 8.96
N GLY A 241 4.27 4.07 8.05
CA GLY A 241 3.48 3.56 6.93
C GLY A 241 2.26 2.75 7.39
N GLY A 242 1.17 2.78 6.62
CA GLY A 242 -0.09 2.08 6.93
C GLY A 242 -0.96 2.73 8.01
N ALA A 243 -0.63 3.96 8.45
CA ALA A 243 -1.47 4.76 9.34
C ALA A 243 -2.50 5.61 8.56
N ASP A 244 -3.67 5.85 9.13
CA ASP A 244 -4.74 6.67 8.52
C ASP A 244 -4.32 8.14 8.32
N CYS A 245 -4.83 8.79 7.28
CA CYS A 245 -4.64 10.21 7.01
C CYS A 245 -5.76 10.80 6.12
N ASP A 246 -5.77 12.13 5.99
CA ASP A 246 -6.66 12.89 5.10
C ASP A 246 -5.89 13.32 3.86
N THR A 247 -6.44 13.06 2.67
CA THR A 247 -5.83 13.41 1.37
C THR A 247 -6.18 14.81 0.89
N GLY A 248 -7.21 15.44 1.48
CA GLY A 248 -7.80 16.68 1.00
C GLY A 248 -8.63 16.56 -0.29
N LEU A 249 -8.86 15.34 -0.79
CA LEU A 249 -9.79 15.08 -1.90
C LEU A 249 -11.25 15.06 -1.39
N PRO A 250 -12.24 15.35 -2.25
CA PRO A 250 -13.65 15.29 -1.86
C PRO A 250 -14.14 13.83 -1.74
N GLY A 251 -15.40 13.68 -1.34
CA GLY A 251 -16.11 12.40 -1.37
C GLY A 251 -15.44 11.29 -0.57
N VAL A 252 -15.46 10.09 -1.13
CA VAL A 252 -14.82 8.92 -0.51
C VAL A 252 -13.29 8.90 -0.68
N CYS A 253 -12.75 9.69 -1.62
CA CYS A 253 -11.32 9.84 -1.85
C CYS A 253 -10.58 10.60 -0.74
N GLY A 254 -11.29 11.37 0.09
CA GLY A 254 -10.70 12.12 1.21
C GLY A 254 -9.99 11.25 2.24
N ALA A 255 -10.46 10.02 2.45
CA ALA A 255 -9.79 9.05 3.32
C ALA A 255 -8.56 8.44 2.64
N GLY A 256 -7.41 8.53 3.29
CA GLY A 256 -6.15 8.00 2.80
C GLY A 256 -5.31 7.31 3.87
N THR A 257 -4.16 6.78 3.46
CA THR A 257 -3.18 6.14 4.34
C THR A 257 -1.77 6.57 4.01
N MET A 258 -0.93 6.62 5.04
CA MET A 258 0.46 7.01 4.94
C MET A 258 1.23 5.93 4.19
N GLN A 259 1.66 6.24 2.97
CA GLN A 259 2.57 5.41 2.18
C GLN A 259 3.96 6.05 2.15
N CYS A 260 4.99 5.21 2.09
CA CYS A 260 6.36 5.67 1.86
C CYS A 260 6.49 6.04 0.39
N ARG A 261 6.57 7.34 0.05
CA ARG A 261 6.69 7.84 -1.34
C ARG A 261 7.72 8.94 -1.45
N ASN A 262 8.57 8.89 -2.49
CA ASN A 262 9.74 9.77 -2.68
C ASN A 262 10.43 10.13 -1.36
N GLY A 263 10.62 9.11 -0.53
CA GLY A 263 11.34 9.27 0.71
C GLY A 263 10.56 9.64 1.96
N ARG A 264 9.24 9.75 1.92
CA ARG A 264 8.48 10.36 3.02
C ARG A 264 7.11 9.70 3.15
N LEU A 265 6.53 9.74 4.34
CA LEU A 265 5.11 9.46 4.48
C LEU A 265 4.29 10.50 3.70
N ALA A 266 3.61 10.04 2.67
CA ALA A 266 2.64 10.78 1.88
C ALA A 266 1.27 10.12 2.01
N CYS A 267 0.21 10.91 2.12
CA CYS A 267 -1.14 10.37 2.20
C CYS A 267 -1.61 9.92 0.81
N ALA A 268 -1.90 8.64 0.66
CA ALA A 268 -2.46 8.05 -0.56
C ALA A 268 -3.97 7.78 -0.37
N PRO A 269 -4.85 8.16 -1.30
CA PRO A 269 -6.29 7.87 -1.21
C PRO A 269 -6.56 6.37 -1.22
N GLN A 270 -7.50 5.91 -0.38
CA GLN A 270 -7.90 4.49 -0.34
C GLN A 270 -8.85 4.11 -1.48
N VAL A 271 -9.61 5.08 -1.98
CA VAL A 271 -10.48 4.90 -3.14
C VAL A 271 -9.84 5.59 -4.33
N LYS A 272 -9.58 4.84 -5.41
CA LYS A 272 -9.33 5.43 -6.74
C LYS A 272 -10.67 5.95 -7.26
N ALA A 273 -10.72 7.22 -7.66
CA ALA A 273 -11.87 7.82 -8.33
C ALA A 273 -12.39 6.90 -9.45
N LYS A 274 -13.69 6.59 -9.41
CA LYS A 274 -14.36 5.84 -10.49
C LYS A 274 -14.55 6.75 -11.70
N ALA A 275 -15.00 6.17 -12.81
CA ALA A 275 -15.33 6.90 -14.03
C ALA A 275 -16.84 7.15 -14.20
N VAL A 276 -17.66 6.67 -13.25
CA VAL A 276 -19.13 6.72 -13.27
C VAL A 276 -19.63 6.66 -11.83
N GLU A 277 -20.55 7.57 -11.47
CA GLU A 277 -21.30 7.56 -10.22
C GLU A 277 -22.22 6.34 -10.08
N LEU A 278 -22.24 5.73 -8.89
CA LEU A 278 -23.28 4.80 -8.48
C LEU A 278 -24.32 5.54 -7.65
N CYS A 279 -25.59 5.16 -7.73
CA CYS A 279 -26.61 5.74 -6.85
C CYS A 279 -26.52 5.12 -5.45
N ASN A 280 -25.62 5.66 -4.63
CA ASN A 280 -25.32 5.15 -3.29
C ASN A 280 -25.08 6.28 -2.27
N GLY A 281 -25.16 7.55 -2.68
CA GLY A 281 -24.95 8.72 -1.82
C GLY A 281 -23.46 9.04 -1.61
N LEU A 282 -22.56 8.32 -2.26
CA LEU A 282 -21.14 8.60 -2.30
C LEU A 282 -20.85 9.52 -3.50
N ASP A 283 -19.79 10.30 -3.38
CA ASP A 283 -19.13 10.99 -4.49
C ASP A 283 -18.01 10.02 -4.91
N ASP A 284 -18.34 9.16 -5.89
CA ASP A 284 -17.66 7.92 -6.27
C ASP A 284 -16.58 8.17 -7.34
N ASP A 285 -16.78 9.17 -8.20
CA ASP A 285 -15.78 9.74 -9.13
C ASP A 285 -14.95 10.89 -8.52
N CYS A 286 -15.30 11.34 -7.31
CA CYS A 286 -14.57 12.32 -6.52
C CYS A 286 -14.47 13.71 -7.19
N ASP A 287 -15.53 14.14 -7.91
CA ASP A 287 -15.64 15.48 -8.49
C ASP A 287 -16.13 16.56 -7.48
N GLY A 288 -16.66 16.14 -6.33
CA GLY A 288 -17.18 17.02 -5.28
C GLY A 288 -18.70 17.20 -5.30
N VAL A 289 -19.42 16.50 -6.18
CA VAL A 289 -20.87 16.39 -6.21
C VAL A 289 -21.25 14.93 -5.95
N ILE A 290 -22.40 14.69 -5.32
CA ILE A 290 -22.87 13.35 -4.96
C ILE A 290 -23.93 12.91 -5.97
N ASP A 291 -23.82 11.68 -6.48
CA ASP A 291 -24.78 11.02 -7.38
C ASP A 291 -25.05 11.76 -8.71
N ASN A 292 -24.18 12.67 -9.19
CA ASN A 292 -24.39 13.36 -10.47
C ASN A 292 -24.22 12.40 -11.66
N ASP A 293 -25.31 12.20 -12.41
CA ASP A 293 -25.43 11.19 -13.47
C ASP A 293 -25.38 9.72 -12.97
N ALA A 294 -25.59 9.50 -11.66
CA ALA A 294 -25.72 8.17 -11.06
C ALA A 294 -26.79 7.30 -11.75
N ILE A 295 -26.38 6.10 -12.17
CA ILE A 295 -27.22 5.19 -12.96
C ILE A 295 -28.12 4.34 -12.06
N CYS A 296 -29.42 4.38 -12.34
CA CYS A 296 -30.43 3.53 -11.70
C CYS A 296 -31.12 2.58 -12.71
N PRO A 297 -31.73 1.47 -12.24
CA PRO A 297 -32.57 0.59 -13.06
C PRO A 297 -33.71 1.32 -13.79
N ASP A 298 -34.19 0.70 -14.87
CA ASP A 298 -35.30 1.24 -15.67
C ASP A 298 -36.53 1.57 -14.82
N GLY A 299 -37.05 2.80 -14.99
CA GLY A 299 -38.19 3.31 -14.23
C GLY A 299 -37.84 3.98 -12.89
N GLN A 300 -36.57 3.97 -12.48
CA GLN A 300 -36.07 4.66 -11.28
C GLN A 300 -35.19 5.87 -11.66
N ILE A 301 -35.06 6.85 -10.76
CA ILE A 301 -34.01 7.87 -10.80
C ILE A 301 -33.24 7.85 -9.49
N CYS A 302 -31.98 8.25 -9.54
CA CYS A 302 -31.23 8.47 -8.32
C CYS A 302 -31.74 9.71 -7.60
N HIS A 303 -31.99 9.56 -6.30
CA HIS A 303 -32.41 10.66 -5.45
C HIS A 303 -31.90 10.43 -4.03
N ARG A 304 -30.85 11.18 -3.66
CA ARG A 304 -30.22 11.16 -2.32
C ARG A 304 -29.71 9.75 -1.95
N GLY A 305 -28.87 9.17 -2.81
CA GLY A 305 -28.25 7.87 -2.63
C GLY A 305 -29.16 6.65 -2.74
N ALA A 306 -30.40 6.81 -3.20
CA ALA A 306 -31.33 5.70 -3.42
C ALA A 306 -31.97 5.77 -4.82
N CYS A 307 -32.05 4.63 -5.50
CA CYS A 307 -32.81 4.48 -6.73
C CYS A 307 -34.31 4.38 -6.41
N VAL A 308 -35.00 5.51 -6.48
CA VAL A 308 -36.43 5.61 -6.16
C VAL A 308 -37.29 5.55 -7.43
N ALA A 309 -38.51 5.02 -7.30
CA ALA A 309 -39.46 4.97 -8.40
C ALA A 309 -39.84 6.37 -8.88
N LYS A 310 -39.83 6.57 -10.21
CA LYS A 310 -40.39 7.78 -10.83
C LYS A 310 -41.90 7.80 -10.63
N CYS A 311 -42.45 8.95 -10.30
CA CYS A 311 -43.89 9.17 -10.22
C CYS A 311 -44.32 10.33 -11.11
N PHE A 312 -45.59 10.32 -11.50
CA PHE A 312 -46.20 11.41 -12.27
C PHE A 312 -47.53 11.79 -11.62
N PRO A 313 -47.97 13.06 -11.70
CA PRO A 313 -49.30 13.45 -11.25
C PRO A 313 -50.39 12.73 -12.06
N GLY A 314 -50.97 11.66 -11.51
CA GLY A 314 -51.99 10.86 -12.20
C GLY A 314 -52.09 9.41 -11.73
N GLU A 315 -52.44 8.52 -12.67
CA GLU A 315 -52.75 7.10 -12.45
C GLU A 315 -51.53 6.25 -12.01
N PHE A 316 -50.32 6.70 -12.35
CA PHE A 316 -49.05 6.07 -11.94
C PHE A 316 -48.50 6.74 -10.67
N GLY A 317 -49.23 6.55 -9.57
CA GLY A 317 -48.87 7.04 -8.24
C GLY A 317 -47.84 6.16 -7.52
N CYS A 318 -47.39 6.65 -6.37
CA CYS A 318 -46.46 5.93 -5.50
C CYS A 318 -47.15 4.81 -4.71
N PHE A 319 -46.45 3.69 -4.55
CA PHE A 319 -46.95 2.50 -3.84
C PHE A 319 -46.23 2.32 -2.49
N GLY A 320 -46.83 1.54 -1.59
CA GLY A 320 -46.22 1.23 -0.28
C GLY A 320 -46.31 2.36 0.76
N GLY A 321 -47.20 3.34 0.59
CA GLY A 321 -47.40 4.43 1.56
C GLY A 321 -46.51 5.66 1.35
N THR A 322 -45.70 5.67 0.29
CA THR A 322 -44.95 6.84 -0.17
C THR A 322 -45.84 7.82 -0.95
N VAL A 323 -45.41 9.07 -1.06
CA VAL A 323 -46.08 10.14 -1.82
C VAL A 323 -45.19 10.64 -2.95
N CYS A 324 -45.81 11.19 -3.99
CA CYS A 324 -45.08 11.78 -5.12
C CYS A 324 -44.67 13.22 -4.77
N ASP A 325 -43.37 13.46 -4.65
CA ASP A 325 -42.77 14.79 -4.47
C ASP A 325 -41.74 15.02 -5.60
N ASP A 326 -41.85 16.15 -6.30
CA ASP A 326 -41.00 16.54 -7.44
C ASP A 326 -40.67 15.43 -8.49
N GLY A 327 -41.58 14.46 -8.67
CA GLY A 327 -41.41 13.34 -9.62
C GLY A 327 -40.75 12.08 -9.06
N VAL A 328 -40.45 12.04 -7.75
CA VAL A 328 -39.96 10.86 -7.02
C VAL A 328 -40.93 10.40 -5.93
N CYS A 329 -40.94 9.09 -5.65
CA CYS A 329 -41.64 8.55 -4.49
C CYS A 329 -40.80 8.68 -3.21
N VAL A 330 -41.31 9.45 -2.24
CA VAL A 330 -40.66 9.71 -0.95
C VAL A 330 -41.60 9.41 0.23
N GLU A 331 -41.06 9.34 1.44
CA GLU A 331 -41.88 9.25 2.66
C GLU A 331 -42.82 10.45 2.81
N PRO A 332 -44.06 10.28 3.29
CA PRO A 332 -45.00 11.39 3.49
C PRO A 332 -44.48 12.53 4.36
N ALA A 333 -43.64 12.20 5.35
CA ALA A 333 -43.01 13.18 6.24
C ALA A 333 -41.89 13.99 5.56
N CYS A 334 -41.30 13.46 4.49
CA CYS A 334 -40.18 14.07 3.75
C CYS A 334 -40.60 14.87 2.51
N ALA A 335 -41.88 14.86 2.14
CA ALA A 335 -42.40 15.64 1.02
C ALA A 335 -42.22 17.15 1.27
N GLY A 336 -41.53 17.83 0.36
CA GLY A 336 -41.15 19.23 0.48
C GLY A 336 -39.95 19.51 1.40
N VAL A 337 -39.38 18.49 2.04
CA VAL A 337 -38.20 18.65 2.91
C VAL A 337 -36.93 18.71 2.05
N ARG A 338 -36.20 19.82 2.17
CA ARG A 338 -34.90 20.05 1.52
C ARG A 338 -33.79 20.03 2.57
N CYS A 339 -32.99 18.97 2.52
CA CYS A 339 -31.77 18.85 3.31
C CYS A 339 -30.58 19.38 2.49
N THR A 340 -29.64 20.06 3.14
CA THR A 340 -28.38 20.51 2.55
C THR A 340 -27.24 19.54 2.90
N ASP A 341 -26.07 19.74 2.31
CA ASP A 341 -24.81 19.15 2.79
C ASP A 341 -24.80 17.61 2.82
N GLY A 342 -25.44 16.96 1.84
CA GLY A 342 -25.50 15.50 1.71
C GLY A 342 -26.41 14.80 2.71
N ALA A 343 -27.14 15.53 3.57
CA ALA A 343 -28.06 14.93 4.54
C ALA A 343 -29.30 14.29 3.88
N ILE A 344 -29.74 13.16 4.42
CA ILE A 344 -30.98 12.47 4.01
C ILE A 344 -32.14 12.88 4.91
N CYS A 345 -33.37 12.78 4.40
CA CYS A 345 -34.56 12.96 5.21
C CYS A 345 -35.06 11.60 5.69
N VAL A 346 -35.26 11.45 7.00
CA VAL A 346 -35.84 10.26 7.63
C VAL A 346 -36.83 10.72 8.69
N ASP A 347 -38.08 10.24 8.65
CA ASP A 347 -39.18 10.68 9.54
C ASP A 347 -39.50 12.19 9.46
N GLY A 348 -39.11 12.86 8.36
CA GLY A 348 -39.29 14.31 8.18
C GLY A 348 -38.17 15.18 8.76
N GLU A 349 -37.13 14.58 9.35
CA GLU A 349 -35.95 15.27 9.86
C GLU A 349 -34.76 15.07 8.91
N CYS A 350 -33.98 16.13 8.66
CA CYS A 350 -32.71 16.03 7.96
C CYS A 350 -31.62 15.50 8.89
N LYS A 351 -31.15 14.28 8.64
CA LYS A 351 -30.13 13.59 9.44
C LYS A 351 -28.88 13.39 8.59
N ALA A 352 -27.71 13.41 9.24
CA ALA A 352 -26.50 12.96 8.59
C ALA A 352 -26.72 11.49 8.14
N PRO A 353 -26.28 11.06 6.95
CA PRO A 353 -26.68 9.75 6.43
C PRO A 353 -26.25 8.54 7.28
N CYS A 354 -25.22 8.72 8.11
CA CYS A 354 -24.74 7.72 9.08
C CYS A 354 -25.23 7.95 10.52
N ASP A 355 -26.16 8.88 10.76
CA ASP A 355 -26.68 9.13 12.10
C ASP A 355 -27.50 7.94 12.61
N GLY A 356 -27.12 7.40 13.77
CA GLY A 356 -27.70 6.18 14.34
C GLY A 356 -27.32 4.86 13.64
N VAL A 357 -26.54 4.89 12.54
CA VAL A 357 -26.13 3.68 11.81
C VAL A 357 -25.00 2.97 12.54
N THR A 358 -25.18 1.68 12.82
CA THR A 358 -24.12 0.80 13.36
C THR A 358 -23.88 -0.30 12.34
N CYS A 359 -22.78 -0.22 11.60
CA CYS A 359 -22.53 -1.19 10.54
C CYS A 359 -22.14 -2.58 11.08
N PRO A 360 -22.33 -3.63 10.26
CA PRO A 360 -21.83 -4.97 10.57
C PRO A 360 -20.32 -4.97 10.80
N MET A 361 -19.81 -5.97 11.50
CA MET A 361 -18.38 -6.07 11.79
C MET A 361 -17.55 -6.12 10.50
N GLY A 362 -16.48 -5.33 10.45
CA GLY A 362 -15.65 -5.14 9.26
C GLY A 362 -16.15 -4.07 8.28
N HIS A 363 -17.38 -3.58 8.41
CA HIS A 363 -17.93 -2.51 7.57
C HIS A 363 -17.89 -1.16 8.28
N VAL A 364 -17.84 -0.08 7.51
CA VAL A 364 -17.93 1.31 7.99
C VAL A 364 -19.11 2.01 7.34
N CYS A 365 -19.81 2.88 8.07
CA CYS A 365 -20.84 3.70 7.45
C CYS A 365 -20.17 4.84 6.66
N ARG A 366 -20.43 4.90 5.36
CA ARG A 366 -20.08 6.03 4.50
C ARG A 366 -21.35 6.51 3.82
N VAL A 367 -21.69 7.77 4.06
CA VAL A 367 -22.83 8.51 3.50
C VAL A 367 -24.15 7.70 3.39
N GLY A 368 -24.45 6.90 4.42
CA GLY A 368 -25.72 6.17 4.52
C GLY A 368 -25.72 4.78 3.89
N ALA A 369 -24.55 4.25 3.53
CA ALA A 369 -24.34 2.85 3.22
C ALA A 369 -23.33 2.23 4.19
N CYS A 370 -23.54 0.97 4.57
CA CYS A 370 -22.52 0.17 5.25
C CYS A 370 -21.65 -0.52 4.19
N VAL A 371 -20.44 -0.02 4.00
CA VAL A 371 -19.51 -0.50 2.97
C VAL A 371 -18.36 -1.27 3.60
N ASP A 372 -17.92 -2.35 2.94
CA ASP A 372 -16.63 -2.97 3.23
C ASP A 372 -15.55 -1.98 2.75
N PRO A 373 -14.74 -1.41 3.67
CA PRO A 373 -13.76 -0.41 3.30
C PRO A 373 -12.61 -0.98 2.45
N CYS A 374 -12.46 -2.31 2.38
CA CYS A 374 -11.52 -3.01 1.50
C CYS A 374 -12.10 -3.38 0.12
N GLN A 375 -13.38 -3.16 -0.13
CA GLN A 375 -14.00 -3.54 -1.39
C GLN A 375 -13.51 -2.65 -2.54
N GLY A 376 -12.71 -3.24 -3.45
CA GLY A 376 -12.08 -2.53 -4.56
C GLY A 376 -10.74 -1.88 -4.22
N VAL A 377 -10.22 -2.10 -3.02
CA VAL A 377 -8.85 -1.72 -2.65
C VAL A 377 -7.88 -2.75 -3.23
N GLU A 378 -7.08 -2.31 -4.22
CA GLU A 378 -5.94 -3.07 -4.75
C GLU A 378 -4.69 -2.68 -3.96
N CYS A 379 -4.12 -3.61 -3.20
CA CYS A 379 -2.87 -3.42 -2.48
C CYS A 379 -1.69 -4.03 -3.23
N ASP A 380 -0.51 -3.47 -2.99
CA ASP A 380 0.76 -3.89 -3.58
C ASP A 380 1.15 -5.32 -3.18
N ALA A 381 2.05 -5.95 -3.94
CA ALA A 381 2.53 -7.30 -3.65
C ALA A 381 3.17 -7.38 -2.24
N GLY A 382 2.61 -8.23 -1.37
CA GLY A 382 3.05 -8.36 0.03
C GLY A 382 2.22 -7.56 1.04
N GLN A 383 1.25 -6.76 0.58
CA GLN A 383 0.31 -6.04 1.41
C GLN A 383 -1.05 -6.74 1.52
N VAL A 384 -1.78 -6.40 2.59
CA VAL A 384 -3.18 -6.81 2.82
C VAL A 384 -4.02 -5.56 3.08
N CYS A 385 -5.25 -5.56 2.58
CA CYS A 385 -6.20 -4.55 3.01
C CYS A 385 -6.79 -4.92 4.38
N ASP A 386 -6.61 -4.06 5.36
CA ASP A 386 -7.18 -4.16 6.71
C ASP A 386 -7.94 -2.87 7.05
N ALA A 387 -9.24 -2.97 7.32
CA ALA A 387 -10.15 -1.84 7.55
C ALA A 387 -10.15 -0.76 6.44
N GLY A 388 -9.85 -1.14 5.20
CA GLY A 388 -9.73 -0.24 4.05
C GLY A 388 -8.36 0.40 3.88
N VAL A 389 -7.36 -0.12 4.58
CA VAL A 389 -5.98 0.36 4.55
C VAL A 389 -5.07 -0.73 4.03
N CYS A 390 -4.34 -0.46 2.95
CA CYS A 390 -3.23 -1.32 2.55
C CYS A 390 -2.11 -1.23 3.59
N LYS A 391 -1.94 -2.30 4.37
CA LYS A 391 -0.86 -2.50 5.33
C LYS A 391 0.05 -3.58 4.79
N ASP A 392 1.33 -3.54 5.11
CA ASP A 392 2.20 -4.68 4.88
C ASP A 392 1.60 -5.89 5.61
N ALA A 393 1.59 -7.07 4.97
CA ALA A 393 1.12 -8.28 5.62
C ALA A 393 1.92 -8.48 6.91
N CYS A 394 1.30 -8.99 7.97
CA CYS A 394 1.96 -9.16 9.27
C CYS A 394 3.11 -10.19 9.31
N GLY A 395 3.37 -10.90 8.21
CA GLY A 395 4.64 -11.62 8.03
C GLY A 395 5.84 -10.68 7.82
N CYS A 396 5.56 -9.40 7.57
CA CYS A 396 6.45 -8.31 7.20
C CYS A 396 6.41 -7.15 8.22
N ALA A 397 5.56 -7.21 9.25
CA ALA A 397 5.50 -6.26 10.36
C ALA A 397 4.95 -6.97 11.61
N PRO A 398 5.64 -6.93 12.78
CA PRO A 398 5.18 -7.62 13.97
C PRO A 398 3.86 -7.01 14.44
N CYS A 399 2.89 -7.88 14.71
CA CYS A 399 1.59 -7.46 15.19
C CYS A 399 1.67 -6.77 16.56
N PRO A 400 0.80 -5.79 16.84
CA PRO A 400 0.72 -5.14 18.16
C PRO A 400 0.53 -6.14 19.31
N ASP A 401 0.97 -5.77 20.51
CA ASP A 401 0.86 -6.62 21.70
C ASP A 401 -0.55 -7.21 21.90
N GLY A 402 -0.62 -8.54 22.05
CA GLY A 402 -1.88 -9.28 22.17
C GLY A 402 -2.49 -9.76 20.84
N THR A 403 -1.84 -9.47 19.71
CA THR A 403 -2.22 -9.98 18.38
C THR A 403 -1.08 -10.78 17.73
N VAL A 404 -1.41 -11.62 16.75
CA VAL A 404 -0.49 -12.51 16.02
C VAL A 404 -0.90 -12.54 14.55
N CYS A 405 0.05 -12.87 13.68
CA CYS A 405 -0.20 -12.89 12.25
C CYS A 405 -1.08 -14.08 11.85
N ALA A 406 -2.22 -13.79 11.22
CA ALA A 406 -3.13 -14.78 10.66
C ALA A 406 -2.66 -15.21 9.24
N ALA A 407 -3.21 -16.32 8.76
CA ALA A 407 -2.84 -16.90 7.45
C ALA A 407 -3.24 -16.02 6.25
N ASP A 408 -4.17 -15.08 6.42
CA ASP A 408 -4.55 -14.08 5.42
C ASP A 408 -3.61 -12.86 5.41
N GLY A 409 -2.59 -12.83 6.28
CA GLY A 409 -1.64 -11.74 6.42
C GLY A 409 -2.11 -10.58 7.28
N ARG A 410 -3.25 -10.68 7.99
CA ARG A 410 -3.72 -9.66 8.96
C ARG A 410 -3.34 -9.98 10.40
N CYS A 411 -3.23 -8.96 11.24
CA CYS A 411 -3.06 -9.14 12.68
C CYS A 411 -4.39 -9.48 13.35
N ALA A 412 -4.52 -10.73 13.81
CA ALA A 412 -5.67 -11.20 14.58
C ALA A 412 -5.32 -11.30 16.07
N ALA A 413 -6.32 -11.21 16.96
CA ALA A 413 -6.10 -11.51 18.37
C ALA A 413 -5.55 -12.94 18.56
N VAL A 414 -4.68 -13.14 19.56
CA VAL A 414 -3.99 -14.44 19.78
C VAL A 414 -4.97 -15.60 20.01
N ASP A 415 -6.15 -15.33 20.58
CA ASP A 415 -7.24 -16.29 20.75
C ASP A 415 -7.98 -16.64 19.44
N CYS A 416 -7.92 -15.77 18.43
CA CYS A 416 -8.47 -15.96 17.09
C CYS A 416 -7.45 -16.52 16.08
N ALA A 417 -6.22 -16.81 16.51
CA ALA A 417 -5.17 -17.36 15.67
C ALA A 417 -5.54 -18.73 15.11
N GLY A 418 -5.80 -18.82 13.80
CA GLY A 418 -6.22 -20.06 13.14
C GLY A 418 -7.69 -20.45 13.38
N VAL A 419 -8.52 -19.53 13.89
CA VAL A 419 -9.97 -19.74 14.00
C VAL A 419 -10.64 -19.36 12.68
N GLU A 420 -11.07 -20.36 11.90
CA GLU A 420 -11.83 -20.16 10.67
C GLU A 420 -13.33 -20.04 10.98
N CYS A 421 -13.90 -18.85 10.74
CA CYS A 421 -15.33 -18.61 10.88
C CYS A 421 -16.07 -18.76 9.54
N ALA A 422 -17.31 -19.25 9.59
CA ALA A 422 -18.17 -19.33 8.42
C ALA A 422 -18.52 -17.92 7.88
N SER A 423 -18.89 -17.83 6.60
CA SER A 423 -19.32 -16.57 5.97
C SER A 423 -20.41 -15.87 6.78
N GLY A 424 -20.18 -14.61 7.13
CA GLY A 424 -21.07 -13.82 7.99
C GLY A 424 -20.77 -13.90 9.49
N PHE A 425 -19.67 -14.54 9.89
CA PHE A 425 -19.18 -14.56 11.27
C PHE A 425 -17.74 -14.02 11.35
N VAL A 426 -17.41 -13.34 12.44
CA VAL A 426 -16.08 -12.79 12.74
C VAL A 426 -15.59 -13.40 14.05
N CYS A 427 -14.29 -13.72 14.16
CA CYS A 427 -13.75 -14.21 15.43
C CYS A 427 -13.55 -13.07 16.44
N ARG A 428 -13.97 -13.28 17.68
CA ARG A 428 -13.69 -12.40 18.81
C ARG A 428 -13.60 -13.22 20.10
N GLY A 429 -12.51 -13.13 20.85
CA GLY A 429 -12.34 -13.93 22.07
C GLY A 429 -12.12 -15.42 21.83
N GLY A 430 -11.68 -15.80 20.63
CA GLY A 430 -11.63 -17.20 20.16
C GLY A 430 -12.98 -17.80 19.75
N GLU A 431 -14.08 -17.04 19.77
CA GLU A 431 -15.40 -17.49 19.35
C GLU A 431 -15.85 -16.79 18.04
N CYS A 432 -16.49 -17.53 17.14
CA CYS A 432 -17.10 -16.97 15.94
C CYS A 432 -18.44 -16.33 16.29
N ILE A 433 -18.48 -15.00 16.33
CA ILE A 433 -19.69 -14.21 16.57
C ILE A 433 -20.31 -13.75 15.26
N ASP A 434 -21.62 -13.63 15.21
CA ASP A 434 -22.36 -13.14 14.04
C ASP A 434 -21.90 -11.71 13.69
N ALA A 435 -21.49 -11.47 12.45
CA ALA A 435 -21.04 -10.16 12.00
C ALA A 435 -22.16 -9.10 12.03
N CYS A 436 -23.44 -9.53 12.02
CA CYS A 436 -24.62 -8.69 12.22
C CYS A 436 -24.92 -8.39 13.70
N ALA A 437 -24.15 -8.92 14.67
CA ALA A 437 -24.44 -8.72 16.09
C ALA A 437 -24.34 -7.24 16.51
N GLY A 438 -25.50 -6.62 16.74
CA GLY A 438 -25.63 -5.21 17.10
C GLY A 438 -25.69 -4.26 15.91
N ALA A 439 -25.75 -4.77 14.67
CA ALA A 439 -25.87 -3.94 13.48
C ALA A 439 -27.24 -3.24 13.41
N VAL A 440 -27.23 -1.95 13.09
CA VAL A 440 -28.37 -1.10 12.77
C VAL A 440 -28.10 -0.56 11.37
N CYS A 441 -28.64 -1.23 10.36
CA CYS A 441 -28.42 -0.88 8.96
C CYS A 441 -29.18 0.40 8.56
N PRO A 442 -28.64 1.17 7.60
CA PRO A 442 -29.29 2.37 7.08
C PRO A 442 -30.60 2.02 6.35
N GLY A 443 -31.48 3.01 6.15
CA GLY A 443 -32.70 2.86 5.35
C GLY A 443 -33.72 1.81 5.85
N GLY A 444 -33.54 1.26 7.05
CA GLY A 444 -34.34 0.13 7.55
C GLY A 444 -34.00 -1.21 6.88
N GLU A 445 -32.81 -1.34 6.28
CA GLU A 445 -32.31 -2.58 5.70
C GLU A 445 -32.13 -3.69 6.74
N ALA A 446 -32.07 -4.94 6.28
CA ALA A 446 -31.76 -6.08 7.13
C ALA A 446 -30.27 -6.42 7.02
N CYS A 447 -29.61 -6.66 8.16
CA CYS A 447 -28.29 -7.29 8.11
C CYS A 447 -28.44 -8.79 7.84
N VAL A 448 -27.78 -9.27 6.79
CA VAL A 448 -27.76 -10.68 6.38
C VAL A 448 -26.32 -11.07 6.07
N ALA A 449 -25.82 -12.12 6.76
CA ALA A 449 -24.48 -12.66 6.56
C ALA A 449 -23.34 -11.61 6.63
N GLY A 450 -23.47 -10.62 7.51
CA GLY A 450 -22.46 -9.57 7.72
C GLY A 450 -22.53 -8.39 6.76
N ALA A 451 -23.54 -8.30 5.89
CA ALA A 451 -23.78 -7.15 5.03
C ALA A 451 -25.19 -6.58 5.26
N CYS A 452 -25.35 -5.26 5.14
CA CYS A 452 -26.67 -4.64 5.05
C CYS A 452 -27.21 -4.88 3.63
N VAL A 453 -28.45 -5.36 3.52
CA VAL A 453 -29.09 -5.63 2.24
C VAL A 453 -30.52 -5.05 2.20
N PRO A 454 -30.96 -4.55 1.03
CA PRO A 454 -32.35 -4.15 0.83
C PRO A 454 -33.29 -5.28 1.22
N MET A 455 -34.27 -4.97 2.09
CA MET A 455 -35.34 -5.92 2.39
C MET A 455 -36.12 -6.18 1.10
N SER A 456 -35.81 -7.32 0.47
CA SER A 456 -36.42 -7.74 -0.79
C SER A 456 -37.93 -7.82 -0.62
N GLY A 457 -38.64 -6.90 -1.27
CA GLY A 457 -40.06 -6.67 -1.06
C GLY A 457 -40.95 -7.84 -1.44
N THR A 458 -41.11 -8.81 -0.55
CA THR A 458 -42.27 -9.69 -0.54
C THR A 458 -43.41 -8.95 0.15
N GLY A 459 -44.47 -8.63 -0.59
CA GLY A 459 -45.66 -8.00 -0.04
C GLY A 459 -46.27 -8.84 1.09
N GLY A 460 -46.03 -8.43 2.33
CA GLY A 460 -46.43 -9.10 3.56
C GLY A 460 -47.27 -8.18 4.43
N SER A 461 -48.54 -8.52 4.60
CA SER A 461 -49.56 -7.69 5.24
C SER A 461 -49.22 -7.26 6.67
N GLY A 462 -49.64 -6.03 7.03
CA GLY A 462 -49.26 -5.35 8.26
C GLY A 462 -49.53 -6.06 9.59
N GLY A 463 -48.65 -5.77 10.56
CA GLY A 463 -48.82 -6.05 11.98
C GLY A 463 -48.86 -4.74 12.77
N SER A 464 -50.02 -4.41 13.34
CA SER A 464 -50.20 -3.21 14.17
C SER A 464 -49.49 -3.33 15.53
N THR A 465 -49.19 -2.15 16.10
CA THR A 465 -48.79 -1.86 17.49
C THR A 465 -49.20 -2.86 18.57
N GLY A 466 -48.27 -3.14 19.50
CA GLY A 466 -48.53 -3.90 20.73
C GLY A 466 -47.50 -3.60 21.83
N THR A 467 -47.85 -2.72 22.77
CA THR A 467 -47.02 -2.35 23.92
C THR A 467 -47.16 -3.32 25.10
N GLY A 468 -46.02 -3.73 25.67
CA GLY A 468 -45.88 -4.10 27.09
C GLY A 468 -46.19 -5.55 27.49
N GLY A 469 -45.40 -6.09 28.43
CA GLY A 469 -45.72 -7.35 29.11
C GLY A 469 -44.52 -8.12 29.68
N SER A 470 -44.02 -7.73 30.85
CA SER A 470 -43.14 -8.60 31.66
C SER A 470 -43.92 -9.83 32.15
N GLY A 471 -43.34 -11.04 32.06
CA GLY A 471 -43.99 -12.27 32.53
C GLY A 471 -43.01 -13.43 32.74
N GLN A 472 -43.06 -14.06 33.90
CA GLN A 472 -42.12 -15.10 34.33
C GLN A 472 -42.55 -16.53 33.94
N GLY A 473 -41.56 -17.40 33.78
CA GLY A 473 -41.51 -18.80 34.27
C GLY A 473 -42.74 -19.70 34.11
N GLY A 474 -42.61 -20.73 33.27
CA GLY A 474 -43.52 -21.88 33.20
C GLY A 474 -42.76 -23.18 32.92
N THR A 475 -42.92 -24.18 33.78
CA THR A 475 -42.25 -25.49 33.69
C THR A 475 -43.19 -26.58 33.15
N GLY A 476 -42.60 -27.63 32.56
CA GLY A 476 -43.28 -28.90 32.28
C GLY A 476 -43.76 -29.07 30.82
N GLY A 477 -43.69 -30.25 30.23
CA GLY A 477 -43.11 -31.50 30.74
C GLY A 477 -43.06 -32.59 29.67
N SER A 478 -42.07 -33.47 29.74
CA SER A 478 -41.87 -34.55 28.77
C SER A 478 -42.47 -35.88 29.23
N SER A 479 -43.12 -36.58 28.31
CA SER A 479 -43.49 -38.01 28.38
C SER A 479 -43.32 -38.56 26.97
N GLY A 480 -42.42 -39.49 26.66
CA GLY A 480 -42.43 -40.92 27.02
C GLY A 480 -42.60 -41.72 25.70
N SER A 481 -42.00 -42.87 25.43
CA SER A 481 -41.25 -43.84 26.25
C SER A 481 -40.25 -44.60 25.34
N GLY A 482 -39.04 -44.93 25.78
CA GLY A 482 -38.69 -46.29 26.26
C GLY A 482 -37.63 -46.95 25.35
N ALA A 483 -36.94 -48.04 25.68
CA ALA A 483 -36.68 -48.68 26.99
C ALA A 483 -35.52 -49.70 26.87
N GLY A 484 -34.70 -49.85 27.93
CA GLY A 484 -33.68 -50.91 28.09
C GLY A 484 -32.29 -50.60 27.51
N GLY A 485 -31.17 -50.96 28.14
CA GLY A 485 -30.99 -51.49 29.50
C GLY A 485 -29.65 -52.24 29.69
N SER A 486 -28.84 -51.81 30.69
CA SER A 486 -27.64 -52.50 31.24
C SER A 486 -26.48 -52.73 30.24
N GLY A 487 -25.23 -52.28 30.46
CA GLY A 487 -24.37 -52.38 31.66
C GLY A 487 -23.20 -53.33 31.33
N GLY A 488 -21.95 -53.20 31.76
CA GLY A 488 -21.26 -52.16 32.56
C GLY A 488 -19.77 -52.56 32.73
N GLY A 489 -18.96 -51.75 33.42
CA GLY A 489 -17.60 -52.10 33.86
C GLY A 489 -16.44 -51.47 33.07
N GLY A 490 -15.67 -50.61 33.75
CA GLY A 490 -14.24 -50.35 33.43
C GLY A 490 -13.35 -51.21 34.35
N PRO A 491 -12.17 -50.74 34.81
CA PRO A 491 -11.35 -49.65 34.31
C PRO A 491 -9.85 -50.05 34.19
N GLY A 492 -8.98 -49.13 33.76
CA GLY A 492 -7.51 -49.22 33.89
C GLY A 492 -6.78 -48.62 32.68
N ALA A 493 -5.78 -47.74 32.71
CA ALA A 493 -4.83 -47.20 33.71
C ALA A 493 -3.38 -47.41 33.19
N GLY A 494 -2.75 -46.30 32.77
CA GLY A 494 -1.29 -46.09 32.83
C GLY A 494 -0.41 -46.77 31.77
N GLY A 495 0.69 -46.09 31.41
CA GLY A 495 1.82 -46.72 30.70
C GLY A 495 2.54 -45.81 29.70
N SER A 496 3.42 -44.92 30.18
CA SER A 496 4.42 -44.25 29.32
C SER A 496 5.50 -45.24 28.89
N GLY A 497 6.03 -45.10 27.67
CA GLY A 497 7.16 -45.91 27.20
C GLY A 497 7.78 -45.35 25.90
N SER A 498 8.99 -44.81 25.99
CA SER A 498 9.78 -44.32 24.86
C SER A 498 10.69 -45.41 24.28
N ALA A 499 11.33 -45.09 23.14
CA ALA A 499 12.40 -45.86 22.45
C ALA A 499 11.94 -47.13 21.70
N ALA A 500 12.59 -47.57 20.61
CA ALA A 500 13.49 -46.89 19.65
C ALA A 500 13.68 -47.83 18.43
N ASP A 501 14.24 -47.28 17.34
CA ASP A 501 14.95 -47.98 16.25
C ASP A 501 14.23 -49.03 15.37
N GLY A 502 14.75 -49.18 14.14
CA GLY A 502 14.75 -50.48 13.46
C GLY A 502 14.08 -50.56 12.09
N ALA A 503 14.74 -49.98 11.09
CA ALA A 503 14.45 -50.15 9.66
C ALA A 503 14.14 -51.60 9.21
N LYS A 504 13.23 -51.76 8.21
CA LYS A 504 13.58 -52.18 6.83
C LYS A 504 12.38 -52.38 5.88
N ASP A 505 12.52 -51.82 4.69
CA ASP A 505 12.19 -52.33 3.35
C ASP A 505 10.84 -53.00 2.96
N SER A 506 10.40 -52.58 1.76
CA SER A 506 9.73 -53.37 0.69
C SER A 506 8.20 -53.50 0.64
N SER A 507 7.57 -52.64 -0.18
CA SER A 507 6.63 -53.00 -1.28
C SER A 507 6.14 -51.70 -1.95
N SER A 508 6.73 -51.23 -3.05
CA SER A 508 6.34 -51.56 -4.43
C SER A 508 4.85 -51.39 -4.76
N CYS A 509 4.51 -50.29 -5.46
CA CYS A 509 3.67 -50.33 -6.65
C CYS A 509 3.81 -48.99 -7.39
N GLY A 510 4.41 -49.02 -8.59
CA GLY A 510 4.47 -47.85 -9.47
C GLY A 510 3.40 -47.93 -10.56
N CYS A 511 3.02 -46.78 -11.10
CA CYS A 511 2.34 -46.67 -12.39
C CYS A 511 3.21 -45.80 -13.31
N SER A 512 3.37 -46.28 -14.55
CA SER A 512 4.31 -45.74 -15.54
C SER A 512 3.69 -44.66 -16.43
N ALA A 513 4.54 -43.81 -17.01
CA ALA A 513 4.17 -42.91 -18.10
C ALA A 513 3.88 -43.69 -19.41
N GLY A 514 3.20 -43.03 -20.35
CA GLY A 514 3.01 -43.47 -21.74
C GLY A 514 2.93 -42.26 -22.67
N GLU A 515 3.64 -42.30 -23.79
CA GLU A 515 4.01 -41.15 -24.64
C GLU A 515 3.06 -40.89 -25.83
N SER A 516 3.18 -39.68 -26.42
CA SER A 516 3.08 -39.30 -27.86
C SER A 516 2.36 -37.93 -27.97
N GLY A 517 2.94 -36.82 -28.43
CA GLY A 517 3.63 -36.56 -29.72
C GLY A 517 2.73 -35.65 -30.58
N ALA A 518 3.16 -34.61 -31.32
CA ALA A 518 4.47 -34.10 -31.74
C ALA A 518 4.42 -32.52 -31.74
N GLY A 519 5.27 -31.68 -32.35
CA GLY A 519 6.37 -31.81 -33.32
C GLY A 519 6.29 -30.76 -34.45
N LEU A 520 6.87 -29.57 -34.28
CA LEU A 520 7.08 -28.49 -35.27
C LEU A 520 8.25 -27.62 -34.73
N GLY A 521 9.21 -27.06 -35.49
CA GLY A 521 9.40 -27.07 -36.95
C GLY A 521 10.16 -25.82 -37.39
N LEU A 522 11.50 -25.80 -37.28
CA LEU A 522 12.35 -24.67 -37.65
C LEU A 522 12.23 -24.28 -39.14
N LEU A 523 12.12 -22.99 -39.45
CA LEU A 523 12.49 -22.45 -40.76
C LEU A 523 13.32 -21.17 -40.60
N ALA A 524 14.53 -21.18 -41.18
CA ALA A 524 15.36 -20.00 -41.35
C ALA A 524 15.45 -19.67 -42.84
N LEU A 525 15.23 -18.41 -43.21
CA LEU A 525 15.61 -17.89 -44.53
C LEU A 525 16.28 -16.52 -44.38
N ALA A 526 17.56 -16.46 -44.72
CA ALA A 526 18.24 -15.19 -44.99
C ALA A 526 18.11 -14.85 -46.48
N LEU A 527 18.16 -13.55 -46.83
CA LEU A 527 19.09 -13.01 -47.84
C LEU A 527 18.88 -11.49 -48.13
N LEU A 528 20.03 -10.81 -48.26
CA LEU A 528 20.31 -9.65 -49.13
C LEU A 528 19.76 -8.24 -48.84
N ARG A 529 20.66 -7.42 -48.26
CA ARG A 529 21.18 -6.14 -48.80
C ARG A 529 20.20 -5.18 -49.51
N ARG A 530 20.15 -3.94 -49.00
CA ARG A 530 20.61 -2.73 -49.74
C ARG A 530 20.93 -1.58 -48.78
N ARG A 531 22.06 -0.90 -49.03
CA ARG A 531 22.42 0.41 -48.43
C ARG A 531 21.96 1.53 -49.38
N PRO A 532 21.63 2.71 -48.85
CA PRO A 532 22.16 3.98 -49.33
C PRO A 532 22.93 4.67 -48.19
N ALA A 533 24.21 5.03 -48.36
CA ALA A 533 24.74 6.13 -49.17
C ALA A 533 24.88 7.42 -48.34
N VAL A 534 26.14 7.71 -48.02
CA VAL A 534 26.65 8.91 -47.34
C VAL A 534 26.16 10.20 -48.01
N ALA A 535 25.61 11.13 -47.22
CA ALA A 535 25.54 12.55 -47.59
C ALA A 535 26.50 13.34 -46.69
N ARG A 536 27.56 13.88 -47.28
CA ARG A 536 28.61 14.66 -46.62
C ARG A 536 28.39 16.13 -46.95
N VAL A 537 27.97 16.95 -45.99
CA VAL A 537 28.00 18.41 -46.13
C VAL A 537 28.98 18.99 -45.14
N ARG A 538 30.02 19.63 -45.67
CA ARG A 538 30.86 20.58 -44.93
C ARG A 538 30.18 21.94 -44.97
N ARG A 539 29.98 22.57 -43.82
CA ARG A 539 30.60 23.87 -43.51
C ARG A 539 30.50 24.15 -42.01
#